data_AF-A0A0M3AVT0-F1
#
_entry.id   AF-A0A0M3AVT0-F1
#
_cell.length_a   1.000
_cell.length_b   1.000
_cell.length_c   1.000
_cell.angle_alpha   90.00
_cell.angle_beta   90.00
_cell.angle_gamma   90.00
#
_symmetry.space_group_name_H-M   'P 1'
#
loop_
_entity.id
_entity.type
_entity.pdbx_description
1 polymer ?
#
loop_
_entity_poly.entity_id
_entity_poly.type
_entity_poly.pdbx_seq_one_letter_code
_entity_poly.pdbx_strand_id
1 'polypeptide(L)'
;MTVSTINTLPLSLLEIIQEAFDVIGVGSEGETISADMFRRAKNSLNLMILSWNADENLWRKEQVTITPIADTAAYILNDPKPMRVTSARRKQLVGGYETPMTPWSRQEYLDMPSKTTSPSTPVNFYYDPQRDDGTLYLWPTPSSAVAPTISVIIDTLRPMFLMNAANDTLDFPQEWQQTVVYNLADVLMDKYPVNDPNVAGKITARAQILFGKLKAFDNEPVSIYLQPDDRWGDSRWC
;
A
#
# COMPACT_ATOMS: atom_id res chain seq x y z
N MET A 1 -22.75 31.04 -18.69
CA MET A 1 -22.13 29.74 -19.02
C MET A 1 -22.00 28.98 -17.72
N THR A 2 -22.62 27.82 -17.59
CA THR A 2 -22.52 26.99 -16.38
C THR A 2 -21.42 25.97 -16.61
N VAL A 3 -20.44 25.94 -15.72
CA VAL A 3 -19.37 24.92 -15.75
C VAL A 3 -19.85 23.73 -14.91
N SER A 4 -19.65 22.51 -15.40
CA SER A 4 -19.94 21.29 -14.64
C SER A 4 -19.07 21.24 -13.37
N THR A 5 -19.65 20.79 -12.26
CA THR A 5 -18.95 20.62 -10.98
C THR A 5 -18.54 19.18 -10.71
N ILE A 6 -18.77 18.27 -11.66
CA ILE A 6 -18.38 16.86 -11.53
C ILE A 6 -16.87 16.75 -11.65
N ASN A 7 -16.23 16.24 -10.59
CA ASN A 7 -14.78 16.04 -10.49
C ASN A 7 -14.40 14.57 -10.26
N THR A 8 -15.38 13.66 -10.31
CA THR A 8 -15.20 12.23 -10.10
C THR A 8 -15.88 11.42 -11.20
N LEU A 9 -15.17 10.41 -11.72
CA LEU A 9 -15.72 9.42 -12.64
C LEU A 9 -15.18 8.03 -12.24
N PRO A 10 -15.76 7.35 -11.24
CA PRO A 10 -15.31 6.02 -10.86
C PRO A 10 -15.74 5.00 -11.94
N LEU A 11 -14.79 4.54 -12.75
CA LEU A 11 -15.03 3.45 -13.70
C LEU A 11 -15.18 2.12 -12.95
N SER A 12 -16.17 1.34 -13.35
CA SER A 12 -16.34 -0.05 -12.93
C SER A 12 -15.31 -0.96 -13.60
N LEU A 13 -15.10 -2.15 -13.02
CA LEU A 13 -14.24 -3.19 -13.58
C LEU A 13 -14.61 -3.51 -15.04
N LEU A 14 -15.90 -3.59 -15.35
CA LEU A 14 -16.37 -3.85 -16.71
C LEU A 14 -15.94 -2.75 -17.68
N GLU A 15 -16.15 -1.48 -17.30
CA GLU A 15 -15.78 -0.33 -18.13
C GLU A 15 -14.26 -0.25 -18.33
N ILE A 16 -13.46 -0.51 -17.30
CA ILE A 16 -11.99 -0.54 -17.41
C ILE A 16 -11.52 -1.62 -18.37
N ILE A 17 -12.13 -2.81 -18.30
CA ILE A 17 -11.81 -3.91 -19.20
C ILE A 17 -12.23 -3.57 -20.63
N GLN A 18 -13.41 -2.96 -20.82
CA GLN A 18 -13.89 -2.51 -22.13
C GLN A 18 -12.92 -1.50 -22.75
N GLU A 19 -12.57 -0.45 -22.02
CA GLU A 19 -11.60 0.56 -22.47
C GLU A 19 -10.23 -0.06 -22.80
N ALA A 20 -9.77 -1.05 -22.03
CA ALA A 20 -8.52 -1.74 -22.33
C ALA A 20 -8.59 -2.57 -23.61
N PHE A 21 -9.72 -3.22 -23.90
CA PHE A 21 -9.96 -3.93 -25.16
C PHE A 21 -10.08 -2.98 -26.36
N ASP A 22 -10.69 -1.82 -26.16
CA ASP A 22 -10.79 -0.77 -27.18
C ASP A 22 -9.40 -0.18 -27.51
N VAL A 23 -8.53 0.01 -26.51
CA VAL A 23 -7.15 0.47 -26.72
C VAL A 23 -6.32 -0.50 -27.57
N ILE A 24 -6.48 -1.82 -27.37
CA ILE A 24 -5.78 -2.82 -28.18
C ILE A 24 -6.48 -3.09 -29.52
N GLY A 25 -7.70 -2.58 -29.72
CA GLY A 25 -8.50 -2.77 -30.94
C GLY A 25 -9.03 -4.19 -31.11
N VAL A 26 -9.31 -4.89 -30.01
CA VAL A 26 -9.82 -6.28 -30.02
C VAL A 26 -11.31 -6.27 -29.68
N GLY A 27 -12.14 -6.54 -30.68
CA GLY A 27 -13.59 -6.48 -30.58
C GLY A 27 -14.17 -5.68 -31.75
N SER A 28 -15.38 -6.01 -32.18
CA SER A 28 -16.09 -5.20 -33.17
C SER A 28 -16.89 -4.11 -32.45
N GLU A 29 -17.00 -2.92 -33.05
CA GLU A 29 -17.84 -1.84 -32.50
C GLU A 29 -19.26 -2.35 -32.22
N GLY A 30 -19.72 -2.22 -30.98
CA GLY A 30 -21.07 -2.61 -30.54
C GLY A 30 -21.23 -4.09 -30.15
N GLU A 31 -20.18 -4.92 -30.21
CA GLU A 31 -20.22 -6.28 -29.69
C GLU A 31 -19.92 -6.31 -28.18
N THR A 32 -20.73 -7.03 -27.42
CA THR A 32 -20.47 -7.24 -25.99
C THR A 32 -19.30 -8.18 -25.80
N ILE A 33 -18.38 -7.81 -24.91
CA ILE A 33 -17.26 -8.67 -24.52
C ILE A 33 -17.77 -10.02 -24.01
N SER A 34 -17.22 -11.10 -24.57
CA SER A 34 -17.56 -12.45 -24.14
C SER A 34 -17.19 -12.70 -22.67
N ALA A 35 -17.97 -13.54 -21.98
CA ALA A 35 -17.73 -13.86 -20.57
C ALA A 35 -16.33 -14.44 -20.30
N ASP A 36 -15.75 -15.18 -21.26
CA ASP A 36 -14.40 -15.74 -21.11
C ASP A 36 -13.31 -14.66 -21.26
N MET A 37 -13.45 -13.73 -22.21
CA MET A 37 -12.55 -12.59 -22.36
C MET A 37 -12.54 -11.74 -21.09
N PHE A 38 -13.73 -11.42 -20.56
CA PHE A 38 -13.87 -10.67 -19.31
C PHE A 38 -13.16 -11.39 -18.15
N ARG A 39 -13.38 -12.71 -17.98
CA ARG A 39 -12.74 -13.50 -16.92
C ARG A 39 -11.21 -13.49 -17.03
N ARG A 40 -10.66 -13.64 -18.23
CA ARG A 40 -9.21 -13.62 -18.46
C ARG A 40 -8.62 -12.23 -18.23
N ALA A 41 -9.29 -11.18 -18.67
CA ALA A 41 -8.86 -9.80 -18.45
C ALA A 41 -8.88 -9.45 -16.96
N LYS A 42 -9.97 -9.77 -16.24
CA LYS A 42 -10.05 -9.61 -14.78
C LYS A 42 -8.88 -10.27 -14.05
N ASN A 43 -8.57 -11.53 -14.40
CA ASN A 43 -7.45 -12.23 -13.76
C ASN A 43 -6.10 -11.55 -14.05
N SER A 44 -5.91 -11.03 -15.26
CA SER A 44 -4.67 -10.31 -15.64
C SER A 44 -4.55 -8.98 -14.88
N LEU A 45 -5.66 -8.26 -14.76
CA LEU A 45 -5.75 -7.02 -13.99
C LEU A 45 -5.44 -7.25 -12.51
N ASN A 46 -6.04 -8.27 -11.90
CA ASN A 46 -5.76 -8.59 -10.49
C ASN A 46 -4.29 -9.01 -10.28
N LEU A 47 -3.68 -9.76 -11.20
CA LEU A 47 -2.26 -10.10 -11.13
C LEU A 47 -1.36 -8.87 -11.25
N MET A 48 -1.73 -7.92 -12.12
CA MET A 48 -1.02 -6.64 -12.25
C MET A 48 -1.13 -5.80 -10.96
N ILE A 49 -2.31 -5.71 -10.36
CA ILE A 49 -2.50 -5.00 -9.08
C ILE A 49 -1.69 -5.66 -7.96
N LEU A 50 -1.64 -7.00 -7.93
CA LEU A 50 -0.81 -7.75 -6.99
C LEU A 50 0.69 -7.49 -7.17
N SER A 51 1.18 -7.20 -8.38
CA SER A 51 2.60 -6.85 -8.57
C SER A 51 2.89 -5.42 -8.11
N TRP A 52 1.95 -4.49 -8.32
CA TRP A 52 2.06 -3.10 -7.87
C TRP A 52 1.97 -2.93 -6.35
N ASN A 53 1.40 -3.93 -5.66
CA ASN A 53 1.39 -3.94 -4.20
C ASN A 53 2.79 -3.80 -3.57
N ALA A 54 3.84 -4.27 -4.25
CA ALA A 54 5.21 -4.22 -3.76
C ALA A 54 5.77 -2.80 -3.61
N ASP A 55 5.20 -1.82 -4.32
CA ASP A 55 5.58 -0.42 -4.15
C ASP A 55 5.07 0.13 -2.81
N GLU A 56 5.55 1.29 -2.40
CA GLU A 56 4.99 2.02 -1.25
C GLU A 56 4.26 3.25 -1.79
N ASN A 57 2.93 3.28 -1.63
CA ASN A 57 2.12 4.43 -2.04
C ASN A 57 1.59 5.20 -0.84
N LEU A 58 1.54 6.53 -0.92
CA LEU A 58 1.09 7.37 0.20
C LEU A 58 -0.39 7.18 0.51
N TRP A 59 -1.22 7.03 -0.52
CA TRP A 59 -2.66 6.81 -0.38
C TRP A 59 -3.03 5.46 0.26
N ARG A 60 -2.06 4.56 0.43
CA ARG A 60 -2.22 3.27 1.14
C ARG A 60 -1.73 3.32 2.59
N LYS A 61 -1.21 4.46 3.06
CA LYS A 61 -0.81 4.62 4.46
C LYS A 61 -2.07 4.85 5.29
N GLU A 62 -2.35 3.94 6.23
CA GLU A 62 -3.51 4.03 7.11
C GLU A 62 -3.12 3.90 8.58
N GLN A 63 -3.99 4.38 9.47
CA GLN A 63 -3.79 4.27 10.91
C GLN A 63 -4.71 3.21 11.48
N VAL A 64 -4.12 2.24 12.16
CA VAL A 64 -4.86 1.20 12.88
C VAL A 64 -4.63 1.39 14.38
N THR A 65 -5.71 1.38 15.15
CA THR A 65 -5.63 1.47 16.62
C THR A 65 -5.78 0.08 17.22
N ILE A 66 -4.82 -0.29 18.05
CA ILE A 66 -4.81 -1.52 18.84
C ILE A 66 -5.10 -1.13 20.29
N THR A 67 -6.06 -1.83 20.90
CA THR A 67 -6.34 -1.74 22.33
C THR A 67 -5.51 -2.80 23.06
N PRO A 68 -4.49 -2.42 23.85
CA PRO A 68 -3.64 -3.39 24.51
C PRO A 68 -4.40 -4.17 25.59
N ILE A 69 -4.11 -5.46 25.70
CA ILE A 69 -4.64 -6.34 26.75
C ILE A 69 -3.50 -6.64 27.72
N ALA A 70 -3.78 -6.62 29.02
CA ALA A 70 -2.78 -6.90 30.05
C ALA A 70 -2.04 -8.22 29.76
N ASP A 71 -0.72 -8.21 29.96
CA ASP A 71 0.19 -9.35 29.79
C ASP A 71 0.20 -9.96 28.36
N THR A 72 -0.37 -9.26 27.39
CA THR A 72 -0.46 -9.72 25.99
C THR A 72 0.57 -9.01 25.12
N ALA A 73 1.52 -9.78 24.60
CA ALA A 73 2.61 -9.27 23.75
C ALA A 73 2.23 -9.21 22.27
N ALA A 74 1.42 -10.15 21.80
CA ALA A 74 1.19 -10.41 20.38
C ALA A 74 -0.23 -9.99 19.97
N TYR A 75 -0.33 -9.23 18.88
CA TYR A 75 -1.58 -8.73 18.32
C TYR A 75 -1.64 -9.11 16.84
N ILE A 76 -2.64 -9.90 16.47
CA ILE A 76 -2.85 -10.34 15.09
C ILE A 76 -3.49 -9.19 14.30
N LEU A 77 -2.93 -8.91 13.12
CA LEU A 77 -3.36 -7.91 12.17
C LEU A 77 -3.70 -8.62 10.85
N ASN A 78 -4.98 -8.82 10.58
CA ASN A 78 -5.48 -9.58 9.42
C ASN A 78 -6.59 -8.87 8.61
N ASP A 79 -7.15 -7.75 9.09
CA ASP A 79 -8.30 -7.09 8.47
C ASP A 79 -8.06 -5.61 8.08
N PRO A 80 -7.46 -5.31 6.92
CA PRO A 80 -6.65 -6.21 6.09
C PRO A 80 -5.25 -6.37 6.68
N LYS A 81 -4.60 -7.51 6.39
CA LYS A 81 -3.20 -7.75 6.77
C LYS A 81 -2.31 -6.63 6.21
N PRO A 82 -1.60 -5.85 7.07
CA PRO A 82 -0.64 -4.86 6.60
C PRO A 82 0.50 -5.49 5.81
N MET A 83 1.00 -4.80 4.80
CA MET A 83 2.25 -5.20 4.13
C MET A 83 3.45 -4.84 4.99
N ARG A 84 3.39 -3.68 5.64
CA ARG A 84 4.42 -3.14 6.52
C ARG A 84 3.77 -2.31 7.63
N VAL A 85 4.44 -2.25 8.76
CA VAL A 85 4.17 -1.26 9.82
C VAL A 85 5.33 -0.30 9.83
N THR A 86 5.08 0.97 9.50
CA THR A 86 6.12 1.99 9.32
C THR A 86 6.50 2.63 10.65
N SER A 87 5.49 2.91 11.49
CA SER A 87 5.68 3.53 12.79
C SER A 87 4.58 3.12 13.75
N ALA A 88 4.85 3.22 15.05
CA ALA A 88 3.87 3.04 16.11
C ALA A 88 4.00 4.16 17.13
N ARG A 89 2.87 4.59 17.68
CA ARG A 89 2.77 5.57 18.75
C ARG A 89 1.87 5.00 19.84
N ARG A 90 2.28 5.17 21.09
CA ARG A 90 1.44 4.92 22.26
C ARG A 90 0.71 6.20 22.61
N LYS A 91 -0.62 6.14 22.67
CA LYS A 91 -1.48 7.26 23.07
C LYS A 91 -2.01 7.03 24.47
N GLN A 92 -1.89 8.02 25.35
CA GLN A 92 -2.57 8.01 26.64
C GLN A 92 -4.04 8.37 26.45
N LEU A 93 -4.97 7.57 26.98
CA LEU A 93 -6.41 7.83 26.87
C LEU A 93 -6.82 9.08 27.67
N VAL A 94 -6.14 9.33 28.78
CA VAL A 94 -6.28 10.56 29.57
C VAL A 94 -5.19 11.55 29.16
N GLY A 95 -5.56 12.78 28.81
CA GLY A 95 -4.63 13.82 28.38
C GLY A 95 -4.22 13.74 26.90
N GLY A 96 -4.36 12.59 26.24
CA GLY A 96 -4.28 12.48 24.78
C GLY A 96 -2.87 12.54 24.19
N TYR A 97 -1.81 12.51 25.02
CA TYR A 97 -0.43 12.59 24.55
C TYR A 97 -0.03 11.33 23.77
N GLU A 98 0.63 11.52 22.63
CA GLU A 98 1.18 10.43 21.82
C GLU A 98 2.70 10.39 21.96
N THR A 99 3.22 9.22 22.33
CA THR A 99 4.66 8.96 22.46
C THR A 99 5.08 7.98 21.35
N PRO A 100 6.06 8.31 20.51
CA PRO A 100 6.57 7.39 19.51
C PRO A 100 7.19 6.16 20.18
N MET A 101 6.95 4.99 19.60
CA MET A 101 7.56 3.73 19.98
C MET A 101 8.72 3.43 19.04
N THR A 102 9.74 2.74 19.55
CA THR A 102 10.93 2.41 18.76
C THR A 102 10.73 1.07 18.05
N PRO A 103 10.89 1.00 16.71
CA PRO A 103 10.83 -0.25 15.98
C PRO A 103 12.05 -1.12 16.34
N TRP A 104 11.81 -2.42 16.50
CA TRP A 104 12.82 -3.44 16.70
C TRP A 104 12.82 -4.43 15.56
N SER A 105 14.00 -4.97 15.28
CA SER A 105 14.20 -6.13 14.42
C SER A 105 13.72 -7.41 15.11
N ARG A 106 13.54 -8.46 14.30
CA ARG A 106 13.22 -9.79 14.80
C ARG A 106 14.23 -10.28 15.84
N GLN A 107 15.52 -10.08 15.59
CA GLN A 107 16.58 -10.57 16.46
C GLN A 107 16.57 -9.83 17.80
N GLU A 108 16.46 -8.50 17.80
CA GLU A 108 16.37 -7.71 19.03
C GLU A 108 15.19 -8.14 19.90
N TYR A 109 14.03 -8.41 19.28
CA TYR A 109 12.87 -8.92 20.01
C TYR A 109 13.08 -10.36 20.54
N LEU A 110 13.81 -11.20 19.79
CA LEU A 110 14.12 -12.57 20.22
C LEU A 110 15.16 -12.64 21.33
N ASP A 111 16.14 -11.72 21.33
CA ASP A 111 17.21 -11.62 22.32
C ASP A 111 16.72 -11.15 23.69
N MET A 112 15.52 -10.57 23.77
CA MET A 112 14.94 -10.18 25.06
C MET A 112 14.56 -11.41 25.89
N PRO A 113 15.18 -11.62 27.07
CA PRO A 113 15.02 -12.83 27.86
C PRO A 113 13.63 -12.94 28.52
N SER A 114 13.03 -11.81 28.92
CA SER A 114 11.72 -11.76 29.56
C SER A 114 10.72 -11.02 28.67
N LYS A 115 9.81 -11.77 28.04
CA LYS A 115 8.78 -11.19 27.16
C LYS A 115 7.48 -10.91 27.88
N THR A 116 7.11 -11.72 28.88
CA THR A 116 5.84 -11.60 29.62
C THR A 116 6.03 -11.45 31.13
N THR A 117 7.20 -11.80 31.67
CA THR A 117 7.45 -11.92 33.11
C THR A 117 7.75 -10.59 33.82
N SER A 118 7.79 -9.47 33.10
CA SER A 118 8.00 -8.13 33.66
C SER A 118 7.16 -7.10 32.89
N PRO A 119 5.83 -7.16 33.02
CA PRO A 119 4.94 -6.30 32.28
C PRO A 119 5.10 -4.84 32.75
N SER A 120 5.09 -3.92 31.80
CA SER A 120 5.33 -2.49 32.02
C SER A 120 4.66 -1.65 30.93
N THR A 121 5.12 -0.44 30.70
CA THR A 121 4.64 0.42 29.62
C THR A 121 5.35 0.05 28.32
N PRO A 122 4.64 -0.34 27.24
CA PRO A 122 5.26 -0.65 25.96
C PRO A 122 6.02 0.55 25.39
N VAL A 123 7.26 0.33 24.95
CA VAL A 123 8.15 1.35 24.35
C VAL A 123 8.72 0.92 23.01
N ASN A 124 8.75 -0.38 22.75
CA ASN A 124 9.26 -0.99 21.54
C ASN A 124 8.20 -1.85 20.87
N PHE A 125 8.33 -2.03 19.55
CA PHE A 125 7.48 -2.95 18.80
C PHE A 125 8.26 -3.67 17.71
N TYR A 126 7.83 -4.87 17.36
CA TYR A 126 8.33 -5.65 16.23
C TYR A 126 7.14 -6.16 15.42
N TYR A 127 7.19 -6.03 14.10
CA TYR A 127 6.15 -6.54 13.21
C TYR A 127 6.65 -7.74 12.41
N ASP A 128 5.93 -8.84 12.47
CA ASP A 128 6.20 -10.07 11.74
C ASP A 128 5.13 -10.29 10.65
N PRO A 129 5.43 -9.97 9.38
CA PRO A 129 4.55 -10.27 8.27
C PRO A 129 4.67 -11.76 7.89
N GLN A 130 3.83 -12.62 8.49
CA GLN A 130 3.66 -14.00 8.03
C GLN A 130 2.92 -14.04 6.68
N ARG A 131 2.74 -15.21 6.06
CA ARG A 131 2.10 -15.29 4.73
C ARG A 131 0.65 -14.82 4.76
N ASP A 132 -0.15 -15.41 5.64
CA ASP A 132 -1.60 -15.22 5.67
C ASP A 132 -2.03 -14.14 6.68
N ASP A 133 -1.27 -13.98 7.78
CA ASP A 133 -1.51 -13.00 8.83
C ASP A 133 -0.26 -12.13 9.11
N GLY A 134 -0.44 -11.00 9.79
CA GLY A 134 0.66 -10.22 10.37
C GLY A 134 0.55 -10.20 11.89
N THR A 135 1.65 -10.34 12.62
CA THR A 135 1.62 -10.21 14.09
C THR A 135 2.48 -9.05 14.54
N LEU A 136 1.88 -8.12 15.28
CA LEU A 136 2.60 -7.07 15.98
C LEU A 136 2.94 -7.53 17.40
N TYR A 137 4.20 -7.46 17.74
CA TYR A 137 4.72 -7.73 19.07
C TYR A 137 5.05 -6.42 19.77
N LEU A 138 4.55 -6.23 20.98
CA LEU A 138 4.86 -5.09 21.85
C LEU A 138 5.85 -5.51 22.94
N TRP A 139 6.80 -4.64 23.25
CA TRP A 139 7.71 -4.83 24.38
C TRP A 139 7.98 -3.53 25.15
N PRO A 140 8.05 -3.57 26.49
CA PRO A 140 7.54 -4.63 27.38
C PRO A 140 6.05 -4.90 27.14
N THR A 141 5.55 -6.05 27.62
CA THR A 141 4.09 -6.31 27.60
C THR A 141 3.36 -5.28 28.46
N PRO A 142 2.17 -4.83 28.05
CA PRO A 142 1.38 -3.89 28.83
C PRO A 142 0.98 -4.53 30.17
N SER A 143 1.25 -3.85 31.29
CA SER A 143 0.78 -4.30 32.61
C SER A 143 -0.71 -4.05 32.81
N SER A 144 -1.32 -4.73 33.79
CA SER A 144 -2.73 -4.54 34.15
C SER A 144 -3.07 -3.10 34.55
N ALA A 145 -2.11 -2.35 35.09
CA ALA A 145 -2.26 -0.94 35.41
C ALA A 145 -2.17 -0.03 34.17
N VAL A 146 -1.38 -0.42 33.16
CA VAL A 146 -1.11 0.41 31.97
C VAL A 146 -2.11 0.14 30.84
N ALA A 147 -2.42 -1.13 30.55
CA ALA A 147 -3.28 -1.58 29.46
C ALA A 147 -4.59 -0.77 29.32
N PRO A 148 -5.39 -0.50 30.39
CA PRO A 148 -6.64 0.26 30.26
C PRO A 148 -6.44 1.77 30.10
N THR A 149 -5.20 2.27 30.16
CA THR A 149 -4.89 3.71 30.12
C THR A 149 -4.30 4.17 28.79
N ILE A 150 -3.98 3.22 27.90
CA ILE A 150 -3.29 3.49 26.64
C ILE A 150 -4.02 2.88 25.44
N SER A 151 -3.78 3.44 24.26
CA SER A 151 -3.97 2.76 22.99
C SER A 151 -2.66 2.80 22.19
N VAL A 152 -2.48 1.86 21.27
CA VAL A 152 -1.33 1.83 20.37
C VAL A 152 -1.83 2.12 18.96
N ILE A 153 -1.41 3.24 18.39
CA ILE A 153 -1.71 3.65 17.03
C ILE A 153 -0.54 3.24 16.17
N ILE A 154 -0.79 2.42 15.14
CA ILE A 154 0.21 2.00 14.17
C ILE A 154 -0.09 2.65 12.82
N ASP A 155 0.94 3.14 12.16
CA ASP A 155 0.85 3.57 10.76
C ASP A 155 1.26 2.37 9.89
N THR A 156 0.32 1.89 9.09
CA THR A 156 0.43 0.67 8.28
C THR A 156 0.40 1.01 6.79
N LEU A 157 1.04 0.16 5.99
CA LEU A 157 0.82 0.12 4.55
C LEU A 157 -0.21 -0.97 4.27
N ARG A 158 -1.43 -0.59 3.91
CA ARG A 158 -2.46 -1.57 3.55
C ARG A 158 -2.21 -2.15 2.15
N PRO A 159 -2.63 -3.40 1.90
CA PRO A 159 -2.63 -3.95 0.54
C PRO A 159 -3.67 -3.22 -0.33
N MET A 160 -3.43 -3.23 -1.64
CA MET A 160 -4.40 -2.87 -2.66
C MET A 160 -5.48 -3.94 -2.72
N PHE A 161 -6.74 -3.52 -2.79
CA PHE A 161 -7.86 -4.44 -2.93
C PHE A 161 -8.03 -4.92 -4.38
N LEU A 162 -8.46 -6.17 -4.52
CA LEU A 162 -8.73 -6.79 -5.81
C LEU A 162 -10.20 -6.66 -6.16
N MET A 163 -10.51 -6.67 -7.46
CA MET A 163 -11.89 -6.63 -7.95
C MET A 163 -12.40 -8.04 -8.22
N ASN A 164 -13.65 -8.30 -7.87
CA ASN A 164 -14.31 -9.59 -8.05
C ASN A 164 -15.52 -9.52 -8.98
N ALA A 165 -16.45 -8.60 -8.71
CA ALA A 165 -17.68 -8.38 -9.46
C ALA A 165 -17.51 -7.31 -10.56
N ALA A 166 -18.36 -7.37 -11.59
CA ALA A 166 -18.25 -6.50 -12.77
C ALA A 166 -18.48 -5.01 -12.46
N ASN A 167 -19.25 -4.72 -11.41
CA ASN A 167 -19.55 -3.38 -10.92
C ASN A 167 -18.61 -2.91 -9.80
N ASP A 168 -17.60 -3.71 -9.43
CA ASP A 168 -16.58 -3.26 -8.48
C ASP A 168 -15.80 -2.09 -9.07
N THR A 169 -15.38 -1.18 -8.21
CA THR A 169 -14.57 -0.01 -8.59
C THR A 169 -13.11 -0.23 -8.21
N LEU A 170 -12.20 0.51 -8.86
CA LEU A 170 -10.80 0.51 -8.49
C LEU A 170 -10.60 1.14 -7.10
N ASP A 171 -9.77 0.48 -6.30
CA ASP A 171 -9.29 0.97 -5.00
C ASP A 171 -8.25 2.11 -5.11
N PHE A 172 -7.83 2.43 -6.33
CA PHE A 172 -6.86 3.48 -6.60
C PHE A 172 -7.51 4.87 -6.61
N PRO A 173 -6.74 5.95 -6.33
CA PRO A 173 -7.18 7.31 -6.61
C PRO A 173 -7.58 7.48 -8.08
N GLN A 174 -8.55 8.33 -8.36
CA GLN A 174 -9.16 8.46 -9.69
C GLN A 174 -8.17 8.82 -10.80
N GLU A 175 -7.07 9.48 -10.47
CA GLU A 175 -6.00 9.87 -11.40
C GLU A 175 -5.31 8.64 -12.02
N TRP A 176 -5.37 7.49 -11.34
CA TRP A 176 -4.77 6.23 -11.78
C TRP A 176 -5.58 5.47 -12.82
N GLN A 177 -6.86 5.82 -13.05
CA GLN A 177 -7.73 5.04 -13.91
C GLN A 177 -7.17 4.88 -15.33
N GLN A 178 -6.70 5.98 -15.93
CA GLN A 178 -6.09 5.91 -17.26
C GLN A 178 -4.81 5.06 -17.26
N THR A 179 -4.00 5.16 -16.20
CA THR A 179 -2.79 4.35 -16.05
C THR A 179 -3.14 2.87 -15.97
N VAL A 180 -4.17 2.50 -15.20
CA VAL A 180 -4.63 1.11 -15.07
C VAL A 180 -5.13 0.59 -16.42
N VAL A 181 -5.93 1.37 -17.17
CA VAL A 181 -6.43 0.97 -18.49
C VAL A 181 -5.27 0.69 -19.46
N TYR A 182 -4.31 1.60 -19.58
CA TYR A 182 -3.19 1.42 -20.52
C TYR A 182 -2.23 0.30 -20.12
N ASN A 183 -1.97 0.11 -18.81
CA ASN A 183 -1.13 -1.01 -18.35
C ASN A 183 -1.86 -2.35 -18.48
N LEU A 184 -3.18 -2.38 -18.29
CA LEU A 184 -3.97 -3.58 -18.58
C LEU A 184 -3.94 -3.91 -20.07
N ALA A 185 -4.12 -2.91 -20.94
CA ALA A 185 -4.00 -3.08 -22.39
C ALA A 185 -2.65 -3.69 -22.78
N ASP A 186 -1.55 -3.17 -22.21
CA ASP A 186 -0.20 -3.70 -22.42
C ASP A 186 -0.08 -5.19 -22.05
N VAL A 187 -0.55 -5.58 -20.86
CA VAL A 187 -0.57 -6.98 -20.41
C VAL A 187 -1.51 -7.86 -21.26
N LEU A 188 -2.60 -7.30 -21.79
CA LEU A 188 -3.53 -8.03 -22.64
C LEU A 188 -2.95 -8.31 -24.04
N MET A 189 -2.00 -7.51 -24.52
CA MET A 189 -1.34 -7.75 -25.81
C MET A 189 -0.60 -9.11 -25.85
N ASP A 190 -0.11 -9.60 -24.70
CA ASP A 190 0.51 -10.93 -24.60
C ASP A 190 -0.49 -12.08 -24.83
N LYS A 191 -1.79 -11.81 -24.63
CA LYS A 191 -2.88 -12.80 -24.77
C LYS A 191 -3.64 -12.64 -26.08
N TYR A 192 -3.76 -11.40 -26.56
CA TYR A 192 -4.46 -11.02 -27.77
C TYR A 192 -3.47 -10.26 -28.67
N PRO A 193 -2.84 -10.95 -29.62
CA PRO A 193 -1.77 -10.35 -30.41
C PRO A 193 -2.31 -9.19 -31.26
N VAL A 194 -1.65 -8.04 -31.14
CA VAL A 194 -1.90 -6.88 -31.99
C VAL A 194 -1.09 -7.04 -33.27
N ASN A 195 -1.76 -6.99 -34.42
CA ASN A 195 -1.13 -7.24 -35.72
C ASN A 195 -0.20 -6.10 -36.18
N ASP A 196 -0.36 -4.87 -35.64
CA ASP A 196 0.51 -3.72 -35.94
C ASP A 196 1.53 -3.47 -34.81
N PRO A 197 2.83 -3.74 -35.03
CA PRO A 197 3.88 -3.49 -34.05
C PRO A 197 4.00 -2.02 -33.61
N ASN A 198 3.64 -1.06 -34.46
CA ASN A 198 3.74 0.36 -34.12
C ASN A 198 2.68 0.77 -33.08
N VAL A 199 1.49 0.17 -33.15
CA VAL A 199 0.42 0.39 -32.19
C VAL A 199 0.82 -0.21 -30.85
N ALA A 200 1.32 -1.45 -30.85
CA ALA A 200 1.83 -2.10 -29.64
C ALA A 200 2.89 -1.24 -28.94
N GLY A 201 3.90 -0.77 -29.68
CA GLY A 201 4.95 0.09 -29.11
C GLY A 201 4.43 1.41 -28.52
N LYS A 202 3.40 2.02 -29.12
CA LYS A 202 2.76 3.23 -28.59
C LYS A 202 2.01 2.97 -27.28
N ILE A 203 1.31 1.85 -27.18
CA ILE A 203 0.57 1.45 -25.97
C ILE A 203 1.54 1.25 -24.81
N THR A 204 2.59 0.44 -25.01
CA THR A 204 3.62 0.19 -23.99
C THR A 204 4.29 1.49 -23.53
N ALA A 205 4.70 2.35 -24.48
CA ALA A 205 5.33 3.63 -24.15
C ALA A 205 4.39 4.54 -23.33
N ARG A 206 3.11 4.61 -23.70
CA ARG A 206 2.12 5.42 -22.97
C ARG A 206 1.83 4.84 -21.57
N ALA A 207 1.74 3.53 -21.44
CA ALA A 207 1.56 2.84 -20.15
C ALA A 207 2.71 3.18 -19.18
N GLN A 208 3.96 3.13 -19.65
CA GLN A 208 5.15 3.46 -18.86
C GLN A 208 5.21 4.94 -18.46
N ILE A 209 4.92 5.85 -19.40
CA ILE A 209 4.91 7.30 -19.12
C ILE A 209 3.87 7.66 -18.06
N LEU A 210 2.65 7.12 -18.19
CA LEU A 210 1.57 7.36 -17.25
C LEU A 210 1.90 6.83 -15.85
N PHE A 211 2.43 5.61 -15.78
CA PHE A 211 2.85 4.99 -14.53
C PHE A 211 3.97 5.77 -13.85
N GLY A 212 5.01 6.15 -14.59
CA GLY A 212 6.12 6.95 -14.07
C GLY A 212 5.68 8.33 -13.56
N LYS A 213 4.75 8.99 -14.27
CA LYS A 213 4.20 10.29 -13.85
C LYS A 213 3.43 10.20 -12.53
N LEU A 214 2.57 9.19 -12.37
CA LEU A 214 1.78 9.05 -11.15
C LEU A 214 2.62 8.58 -9.96
N LYS A 215 3.60 7.71 -10.20
CA LYS A 215 4.59 7.37 -9.16
C LYS A 215 5.39 8.58 -8.70
N ALA A 216 5.80 9.45 -9.62
CA ALA A 216 6.52 10.68 -9.26
C ALA A 216 5.64 11.65 -8.45
N PHE A 217 4.34 11.70 -8.74
CA PHE A 217 3.37 12.50 -7.99
C PHE A 217 3.14 11.98 -6.57
N ASP A 218 3.25 10.68 -6.36
CA ASP A 218 3.03 10.00 -5.07
C ASP A 218 4.26 10.06 -4.15
N ASN A 219 4.86 11.25 -4.01
CA ASN A 219 5.94 11.54 -3.06
C ASN A 219 5.51 12.62 -2.08
N GLU A 220 5.98 12.53 -0.83
CA GLU A 220 5.64 13.53 0.19
C GLU A 220 6.27 14.87 -0.20
N PRO A 221 5.50 15.98 -0.22
CA PRO A 221 6.00 17.30 -0.63
C PRO A 221 6.82 17.95 0.49
N VAL A 222 7.90 17.31 0.92
CA VAL A 222 8.80 17.77 1.99
C VAL A 222 10.13 18.23 1.41
N SER A 223 10.72 19.25 2.04
CA SER A 223 12.05 19.74 1.66
C SER A 223 13.12 18.75 2.14
N ILE A 224 14.02 18.36 1.23
CA ILE A 224 15.21 17.58 1.59
C ILE A 224 16.33 18.57 1.92
N TYR A 225 16.83 18.53 3.15
CA TYR A 225 18.01 19.29 3.55
C TYR A 225 19.25 18.41 3.37
N LEU A 226 20.06 18.76 2.37
CA LEU A 226 21.38 18.17 2.17
C LEU A 226 22.40 19.07 2.86
N GLN A 227 23.19 18.49 3.76
CA GLN A 227 24.35 19.16 4.34
C GLN A 227 25.63 18.45 3.89
N PRO A 228 26.70 19.18 3.54
CA PRO A 228 28.02 18.58 3.35
C PRO A 228 28.50 17.91 4.64
N ASP A 229 29.16 16.76 4.53
CA ASP A 229 29.86 16.15 5.67
C ASP A 229 31.11 16.99 5.98
N ASP A 230 31.12 17.70 7.11
CA ASP A 230 32.21 18.59 7.53
C ASP A 230 33.46 17.83 8.04
N ARG A 231 33.81 16.69 7.44
CA ARG A 231 35.05 15.95 7.69
C ARG A 231 36.24 16.47 6.88
N TRP A 232 36.31 17.77 6.63
CA TRP A 232 37.49 18.39 6.05
C TRP A 232 38.46 18.86 7.15
N GLY A 233 39.32 17.94 7.64
CA GLY A 233 40.60 18.34 8.23
C GLY A 233 40.96 17.94 9.66
N ASP A 234 40.46 16.85 10.25
CA ASP A 234 41.05 16.34 11.52
C ASP A 234 42.35 15.54 11.24
N SER A 235 43.35 16.20 10.64
CA SER A 235 44.73 15.76 10.73
C SER A 235 45.30 16.29 12.04
N ARG A 236 45.16 15.50 13.10
CA ARG A 236 45.81 15.72 14.38
C ARG A 236 47.32 15.76 14.18
N TRP A 237 47.87 16.97 14.18
CA TRP A 237 49.30 17.25 14.27
C TRP A 237 49.55 18.19 15.44
N CYS A 238 49.59 17.65 16.66
CA CYS A 238 50.59 17.91 17.70
C CYS A 238 50.29 17.05 18.93
#